data_AF-A0A7J4MND7-F1
#
_entry.id   AF-A0A7J4MND7-F1
#
_cell.length_a   1.000
_cell.length_b   1.000
_cell.length_c   1.000
_cell.angle_alpha   90.00
_cell.angle_beta   90.00
_cell.angle_gamma   90.00
#
_symmetry.space_group_name_H-M   'P 1'
#
loop_
_entity.id
_entity.type
_entity.pdbx_description
1 polymer ?
#
loop_
_entity_poly.entity_id
_entity_poly.type
_entity_poly.pdbx_seq_one_letter_code
_entity_poly.pdbx_strand_id
1 'polypeptide(L)'
;MKRVSLRSKDFNNLVAEYSYGISKKDTVEIIDDSIILVNKKPCFFYYEKKLVPTLQNLQEKDLLKKIVVDMGAVRFLVGGADLMRPGIKEIDASLKEGDFVLVVDINNKKPLMVGLALFDAEEMQALRSGKVVKNIHYVGDAIWKFI
;
A
#
# COMPACT_ATOMS: atom_id res chain seq x y z
N MET A 1 3.69 16.07 -18.36
CA MET A 1 3.67 15.75 -16.92
C MET A 1 4.67 16.66 -16.24
N LYS A 2 4.20 17.40 -15.24
CA LYS A 2 5.02 18.31 -14.44
C LYS A 2 5.84 17.48 -13.47
N ARG A 3 7.15 17.74 -13.39
CA ARG A 3 8.04 17.11 -12.43
C ARG A 3 8.65 18.16 -11.52
N VAL A 4 8.65 17.90 -10.23
CA VAL A 4 9.24 18.79 -9.22
C VAL A 4 10.23 17.98 -8.40
N SER A 5 11.46 18.48 -8.27
CA SER A 5 12.45 17.84 -7.41
C SER A 5 12.18 18.18 -5.94
N LEU A 6 12.32 17.18 -5.07
CA LEU A 6 12.21 17.33 -3.62
C LEU A 6 13.57 17.06 -2.97
N ARG A 7 13.93 17.82 -1.93
CA ARG A 7 15.19 17.57 -1.20
C ARG A 7 15.05 16.30 -0.38
N SER A 8 16.12 15.51 -0.30
CA SER A 8 16.13 14.25 0.46
C SER A 8 15.75 14.42 1.93
N LYS A 9 16.10 15.56 2.55
CA LYS A 9 15.70 15.88 3.93
C LYS A 9 14.18 16.02 4.07
N ASP A 10 13.55 16.78 3.16
CA ASP A 10 12.12 17.03 3.20
C ASP A 10 11.35 15.73 2.92
N PHE A 11 11.85 14.93 1.97
CA PHE A 11 11.31 13.60 1.71
C PHE A 11 11.42 12.65 2.92
N ASN A 12 12.60 12.57 3.56
CA ASN A 12 12.79 11.74 4.76
C ASN A 12 11.83 12.13 5.90
N ASN A 13 11.48 13.41 6.03
CA ASN A 13 10.47 13.85 7.00
C ASN A 13 9.07 13.36 6.63
N LEU A 14 8.71 13.34 5.34
CA LEU A 14 7.40 12.87 4.87
C LEU A 14 7.20 11.37 5.09
N VAL A 15 8.27 10.58 5.01
CA VAL A 15 8.22 9.12 5.16
C VAL A 15 8.66 8.64 6.55
N ALA A 16 8.76 9.54 7.53
CA ALA A 16 9.27 9.22 8.86
C ALA A 16 8.41 8.19 9.63
N GLU A 17 7.13 8.06 9.28
CA GLU A 17 6.22 7.04 9.81
C GLU A 17 6.50 5.63 9.25
N TYR A 18 7.19 5.57 8.11
CA TYR A 18 7.64 4.33 7.50
C TYR A 18 9.08 4.04 7.93
N SER A 19 9.43 2.76 8.01
CA SER A 19 10.83 2.31 8.12
C SER A 19 11.58 2.50 6.79
N TYR A 20 11.51 3.70 6.22
CA TYR A 20 12.06 4.10 4.93
C TYR A 20 12.88 5.37 5.06
N GLY A 21 13.96 5.45 4.29
CA GLY A 21 14.80 6.63 4.25
C GLY A 21 15.79 6.57 3.10
N ILE A 22 16.23 7.75 2.67
CA ILE A 22 17.18 7.90 1.57
C ILE A 22 18.36 8.79 1.97
N SER A 23 19.44 8.66 1.22
CA SER A 23 20.65 9.47 1.38
C SER A 23 20.55 10.77 0.58
N LYS A 24 21.51 11.68 0.81
CA LYS A 24 21.65 12.92 0.01
C LYS A 24 22.03 12.68 -1.45
N LYS A 25 22.50 11.48 -1.81
CA LYS A 25 22.86 11.12 -3.18
C LYS A 25 21.63 10.69 -4.00
N ASP A 26 20.57 10.28 -3.32
CA ASP A 26 19.36 9.81 -3.95
C ASP A 26 18.54 11.00 -4.47
N THR A 27 17.98 10.81 -5.66
CA THR A 27 17.14 11.81 -6.33
C THR A 27 15.68 11.57 -6.00
N VAL A 28 14.93 12.62 -5.69
CA VAL A 28 13.48 12.55 -5.44
C VAL A 28 12.75 13.49 -6.40
N GLU A 29 11.77 12.94 -7.11
CA GLU A 29 10.92 13.67 -8.04
C GLU A 29 9.45 13.39 -7.72
N ILE A 30 8.62 14.43 -7.75
CA ILE A 30 7.16 14.32 -7.67
C ILE A 30 6.59 14.54 -9.07
N ILE A 31 5.75 13.62 -9.54
CA ILE A 31 5.06 13.72 -10.82
C ILE A 31 3.61 14.15 -10.58
N ASP A 32 3.21 15.24 -11.24
CA ASP A 32 1.85 15.78 -11.23
C ASP A 32 1.23 15.84 -9.82
N ASP A 33 2.05 16.19 -8.82
CA ASP A 33 1.69 16.30 -7.41
C ASP A 33 1.05 15.03 -6.80
N SER A 34 1.25 13.85 -7.42
CA SER A 34 0.56 12.60 -7.09
C SER A 34 1.47 11.40 -6.83
N ILE A 35 2.58 11.26 -7.55
CA ILE A 35 3.49 10.09 -7.45
C ILE A 35 4.91 10.56 -7.11
N ILE A 36 5.56 9.89 -6.17
CA ILE A 36 6.93 10.17 -5.77
C ILE A 36 7.85 9.08 -6.30
N LEU A 37 8.84 9.51 -7.09
CA LEU A 37 9.94 8.69 -7.56
C LEU A 37 11.17 8.91 -6.68
N VAL A 38 11.83 7.83 -6.29
CA VAL A 38 13.17 7.81 -5.70
C VAL A 38 14.09 7.11 -6.70
N ASN A 39 15.13 7.80 -7.18
CA ASN A 39 16.04 7.29 -8.21
C ASN A 39 15.32 6.74 -9.45
N LYS A 40 14.31 7.49 -9.92
CA LYS A 40 13.41 7.11 -11.03
C LYS A 40 12.54 5.88 -10.78
N LYS A 41 12.60 5.26 -9.60
CA LYS A 41 11.68 4.19 -9.19
C LYS A 41 10.49 4.81 -8.43
N PRO A 42 9.25 4.44 -8.74
CA PRO A 42 8.07 4.93 -8.03
C PRO A 42 7.92 4.22 -6.70
N CYS A 43 8.05 4.98 -5.63
CA CYS A 43 8.08 4.44 -4.28
C CYS A 43 6.81 4.76 -3.48
N PHE A 44 6.21 5.92 -3.72
CA PHE A 44 5.01 6.37 -3.01
C PHE A 44 4.05 7.09 -3.94
N PHE A 45 2.79 7.17 -3.55
CA PHE A 45 1.77 8.02 -4.16
C PHE A 45 0.93 8.69 -3.07
N TYR A 46 0.23 9.77 -3.43
CA TYR A 46 -0.69 10.45 -2.53
C TYR A 46 -2.10 9.86 -2.63
N TYR A 47 -2.65 9.44 -1.49
CA TYR A 47 -4.06 9.12 -1.32
C TYR A 47 -4.63 10.00 -0.21
N GLU A 48 -5.63 10.83 -0.52
CA GLU A 48 -6.26 11.75 0.46
C GLU A 48 -5.22 12.58 1.26
N LYS A 49 -4.19 13.09 0.57
CA LYS A 49 -3.06 13.88 1.11
C LYS A 49 -2.07 13.11 2.01
N LYS A 50 -2.24 11.80 2.19
CA LYS A 50 -1.26 10.93 2.86
C LYS A 50 -0.38 10.22 1.84
N LEU A 51 0.89 9.99 2.18
CA LEU A 51 1.77 9.14 1.37
C LEU A 51 1.39 7.67 1.60
N VAL A 52 1.36 6.91 0.51
CA VAL A 52 1.13 5.46 0.52
C VAL A 52 2.22 4.79 -0.30
N PRO A 53 2.91 3.75 0.20
CA PRO A 53 3.86 3.01 -0.59
C PRO A 53 3.20 2.36 -1.82
N THR A 54 3.89 2.39 -2.96
CA THR A 54 3.46 1.65 -4.15
C THR A 54 3.65 0.14 -3.97
N LEU A 55 2.92 -0.68 -4.71
CA LEU A 55 3.12 -2.13 -4.69
C LEU A 55 4.52 -2.54 -5.19
N GLN A 56 5.17 -1.74 -6.05
CA GLN A 56 6.55 -1.95 -6.47
C GLN A 56 7.52 -1.73 -5.30
N ASN A 57 7.31 -0.70 -4.49
CA ASN A 57 8.10 -0.48 -3.28
C ASN A 57 7.90 -1.61 -2.27
N LEU A 58 6.66 -2.07 -2.11
CA LEU A 58 6.29 -3.14 -1.17
C LEU A 58 6.75 -4.55 -1.59
N GLN A 59 7.16 -4.74 -2.84
CA GLN A 59 7.86 -5.96 -3.26
C GLN A 59 9.30 -6.01 -2.75
N GLU A 60 9.94 -4.85 -2.59
CA GLU A 60 11.33 -4.75 -2.13
C GLU A 60 11.45 -4.46 -0.63
N LYS A 61 10.41 -3.87 -0.01
CA LYS A 61 10.44 -3.32 1.35
C LYS A 61 9.20 -3.72 2.14
N ASP A 62 9.40 -4.03 3.42
CA ASP A 62 8.31 -4.28 4.36
C ASP A 62 7.92 -2.99 5.08
N LEU A 63 6.92 -2.26 4.55
CA LEU A 63 6.57 -0.92 5.01
C LEU A 63 5.16 -0.83 5.62
N LEU A 64 4.31 -1.83 5.42
CA LEU A 64 2.92 -1.84 5.87
C LEU A 64 2.60 -3.13 6.62
N LYS A 65 1.65 -3.04 7.56
CA LYS A 65 1.02 -4.21 8.18
C LYS A 65 0.34 -5.06 7.12
N LYS A 66 0.31 -6.37 7.34
CA LYS A 66 -0.14 -7.35 6.33
C LYS A 66 -1.48 -7.99 6.68
N ILE A 67 -2.27 -8.21 5.64
CA ILE A 67 -3.42 -9.12 5.66
C ILE A 67 -3.17 -10.21 4.63
N VAL A 68 -3.36 -11.46 5.03
CA VAL A 68 -3.19 -12.63 4.16
C VAL A 68 -4.56 -13.12 3.73
N VAL A 69 -4.72 -13.37 2.44
CA VAL A 69 -5.97 -13.85 1.86
C VAL A 69 -5.82 -15.22 1.20
N ASP A 70 -6.93 -15.95 1.09
CA ASP A 70 -6.95 -17.15 0.25
C ASP A 70 -6.90 -16.84 -1.25
N MET A 71 -6.62 -17.90 -2.02
CA MET A 71 -6.55 -17.85 -3.47
C MET A 71 -7.89 -17.49 -4.13
N GLY A 72 -9.03 -17.68 -3.44
CA GLY A 72 -10.35 -17.32 -3.96
C GLY A 72 -10.56 -15.81 -4.05
N ALA A 73 -9.97 -15.06 -3.12
CA ALA A 73 -10.01 -13.60 -3.12
C ALA A 73 -9.14 -12.97 -4.22
N VAL A 74 -8.00 -13.58 -4.55
CA VAL A 74 -6.95 -13.00 -5.41
C VAL A 74 -7.51 -12.39 -6.71
N ARG A 75 -8.32 -13.15 -7.46
CA ARG A 75 -8.86 -12.71 -8.76
C ARG A 75 -9.72 -11.44 -8.66
N PHE A 76 -10.38 -11.23 -7.53
CA PHE A 76 -11.22 -10.07 -7.30
C PHE A 76 -10.39 -8.85 -6.90
N LEU A 77 -9.37 -9.05 -6.06
CA LEU A 77 -8.49 -7.97 -5.61
C LEU A 77 -7.67 -7.38 -6.77
N VAL A 78 -7.13 -8.24 -7.64
CA VAL A 78 -6.44 -7.79 -8.87
C VAL A 78 -7.42 -7.21 -9.91
N GLY A 79 -8.73 -7.41 -9.71
CA GLY A 79 -9.80 -6.76 -10.47
C GLY A 79 -10.24 -5.41 -9.89
N GLY A 80 -9.61 -4.93 -8.81
CA GLY A 80 -9.94 -3.67 -8.15
C GLY A 80 -11.07 -3.74 -7.12
N ALA A 81 -11.48 -4.95 -6.72
CA ALA A 81 -12.48 -5.11 -5.66
C ALA A 81 -11.90 -4.75 -4.28
N ASP A 82 -12.78 -4.34 -3.38
CA ASP A 82 -12.49 -4.23 -1.95
C ASP A 82 -12.32 -5.61 -1.30
N LEU A 83 -11.59 -5.67 -0.18
CA LEU A 83 -11.42 -6.92 0.56
C LEU A 83 -12.62 -7.16 1.47
N MET A 84 -13.24 -8.32 1.27
CA MET A 84 -14.31 -8.83 2.11
C MET A 84 -13.73 -9.76 3.19
N ARG A 85 -14.31 -9.71 4.40
CA ARG A 85 -13.89 -10.52 5.55
C ARG A 85 -13.72 -12.02 5.28
N PRO A 86 -14.60 -12.71 4.52
CA PRO A 86 -14.48 -14.15 4.31
C PRO A 86 -13.20 -14.61 3.61
N GLY A 87 -12.58 -13.72 2.81
CA GLY A 87 -11.35 -14.04 2.08
C GLY A 87 -10.08 -13.99 2.93
N ILE A 88 -10.16 -13.48 4.17
CA ILE A 88 -9.01 -13.26 5.05
C ILE A 88 -8.66 -14.53 5.83
N LYS A 89 -7.36 -14.86 5.88
CA LYS A 89 -6.79 -15.98 6.64
C LYS A 89 -5.93 -15.53 7.82
N GLU A 90 -5.17 -14.46 7.65
CA GLU A 90 -4.33 -13.90 8.73
C GLU A 90 -4.45 -12.38 8.72
N ILE A 91 -4.45 -11.77 9.91
CA ILE A 91 -4.50 -10.33 10.12
C ILE A 91 -3.36 -10.00 11.08
N ASP A 92 -2.57 -8.97 10.78
CA ASP A 92 -1.63 -8.40 11.73
C ASP A 92 -2.39 -7.87 12.97
N ALA A 93 -2.13 -8.44 14.14
CA ALA A 93 -2.84 -8.11 15.38
C ALA A 93 -2.65 -6.64 15.82
N SER A 94 -1.64 -5.95 15.31
CA SER A 94 -1.39 -4.54 15.62
C SER A 94 -2.17 -3.57 14.73
N LEU A 95 -2.88 -4.07 13.70
CA LEU A 95 -3.63 -3.27 12.74
C LEU A 95 -4.75 -2.47 13.42
N LYS A 96 -4.86 -1.20 13.04
CA LYS A 96 -5.89 -0.26 13.49
C LYS A 96 -6.73 0.24 12.32
N GLU A 97 -7.95 0.65 12.63
CA GLU A 97 -8.80 1.35 11.65
C GLU A 97 -8.06 2.56 11.08
N GLY A 98 -8.16 2.76 9.76
CA GLY A 98 -7.51 3.85 9.06
C GLY A 98 -6.04 3.60 8.70
N ASP A 99 -5.45 2.46 9.09
CA ASP A 99 -4.13 2.06 8.62
C ASP A 99 -4.15 1.74 7.12
N PHE A 100 -3.07 2.10 6.42
CA PHE A 100 -2.78 1.51 5.12
C PHE A 100 -2.20 0.11 5.32
N VAL A 101 -2.71 -0.85 4.56
CA VAL A 101 -2.39 -2.27 4.74
C VAL A 101 -2.01 -2.91 3.41
N LEU A 102 -1.03 -3.81 3.45
CA LEU A 102 -0.66 -4.62 2.32
C LEU A 102 -1.43 -5.95 2.36
N VAL A 103 -2.15 -6.26 1.28
CA VAL A 103 -2.83 -7.55 1.13
C VAL A 103 -1.98 -8.48 0.27
N VAL A 104 -1.75 -9.70 0.77
CA VAL A 104 -0.93 -10.72 0.11
C VAL A 104 -1.62 -12.07 0.00
N ASP A 105 -1.24 -12.90 -0.97
CA ASP A 105 -1.76 -14.25 -1.10
C ASP A 105 -1.15 -15.22 -0.06
N ILE A 106 -1.90 -16.24 0.35
CA ILE A 106 -1.45 -17.23 1.34
C ILE A 106 -0.26 -18.08 0.89
N ASN A 107 -0.10 -18.34 -0.42
CA ASN A 107 0.90 -19.29 -0.91
C ASN A 107 2.29 -18.67 -1.02
N ASN A 108 2.38 -17.51 -1.69
CA ASN A 108 3.63 -16.88 -2.07
C ASN A 108 3.85 -15.53 -1.37
N LYS A 109 2.84 -15.06 -0.62
CA LYS A 109 2.84 -13.74 0.03
C LYS A 109 3.15 -12.60 -0.95
N LYS A 110 2.71 -12.74 -2.22
CA LYS A 110 2.88 -11.70 -3.25
C LYS A 110 1.99 -10.51 -2.94
N PRO A 111 2.50 -9.27 -3.05
CA PRO A 111 1.68 -8.07 -2.98
C PRO A 111 0.58 -8.06 -4.04
N LEU A 112 -0.68 -7.93 -3.61
CA LEU A 112 -1.85 -7.91 -4.50
C LEU A 112 -2.49 -6.52 -4.57
N MET A 113 -2.65 -5.90 -3.41
CA MET A 113 -3.23 -4.58 -3.27
C MET A 113 -2.74 -3.89 -1.99
N VAL A 114 -2.76 -2.57 -2.01
CA VAL A 114 -2.75 -1.72 -0.84
C VAL A 114 -4.18 -1.25 -0.59
N GLY A 115 -4.59 -1.28 0.68
CA GLY A 115 -5.92 -0.85 1.07
C GLY A 115 -5.92 0.00 2.34
N LEU A 116 -7.07 0.61 2.61
CA LEU A 116 -7.35 1.33 3.86
C LEU A 116 -8.21 0.43 4.75
N ALA A 117 -7.71 0.10 5.94
CA ALA A 117 -8.45 -0.69 6.93
C ALA A 117 -9.68 0.08 7.42
N LEU A 118 -10.84 -0.59 7.43
CA LEU A 118 -12.11 -0.02 7.90
C LEU A 118 -12.44 -0.37 9.35
N PHE A 119 -11.66 -1.27 9.94
CA PHE A 119 -11.81 -1.78 11.30
C PHE A 119 -10.42 -2.10 11.84
N ASP A 120 -10.28 -2.18 13.15
CA ASP A 120 -9.07 -2.73 13.75
C ASP A 120 -9.00 -4.27 13.65
N ALA A 121 -7.86 -4.85 14.05
CA ALA A 121 -7.64 -6.29 13.94
C ALA A 121 -8.64 -7.14 14.72
N GLU A 122 -9.09 -6.68 15.90
CA GLU A 122 -9.99 -7.44 16.77
C GLU A 122 -11.41 -7.43 16.21
N GLU A 123 -11.90 -6.24 15.85
CA GLU A 123 -13.20 -6.07 15.20
C GLU A 123 -13.27 -6.85 13.89
N MET A 124 -12.23 -6.73 13.06
CA MET A 124 -12.16 -7.46 11.79
C MET A 124 -12.22 -8.96 12.03
N GLN A 125 -11.55 -9.50 13.05
CA GLN A 125 -11.61 -10.93 13.38
C GLN A 125 -13.01 -11.37 13.81
N ALA A 126 -13.72 -10.55 14.59
CA ALA A 126 -15.07 -10.84 15.08
C ALA A 126 -16.13 -10.89 13.96
N LEU A 127 -15.96 -10.10 12.90
CA LEU A 127 -16.87 -10.07 11.76
C LEU A 127 -16.90 -11.42 11.01
N ARG A 128 -18.09 -11.77 10.51
CA ARG A 128 -18.30 -12.97 9.67
C ARG A 128 -18.38 -12.66 8.18
N SER A 129 -18.76 -11.44 7.82
CA SER A 129 -18.94 -10.99 6.45
C SER A 129 -18.80 -9.47 6.35
N GLY A 130 -18.91 -8.94 5.14
CA GLY A 130 -18.82 -7.51 4.88
C GLY A 130 -17.42 -7.06 4.44
N LYS A 131 -17.40 -5.82 3.95
CA LYS A 131 -16.18 -5.13 3.51
C LYS A 131 -15.37 -4.71 4.73
N VAL A 132 -14.08 -4.99 4.72
CA VAL A 132 -13.20 -4.69 5.86
C VAL A 132 -11.94 -3.91 5.47
N VAL A 133 -11.58 -3.91 4.19
CA VAL A 133 -10.52 -3.04 3.65
C VAL A 133 -11.00 -2.43 2.33
N LYS A 134 -10.89 -1.12 2.21
CA LYS A 134 -11.15 -0.38 0.96
C LYS A 134 -9.92 -0.45 0.06
N ASN A 135 -10.11 -0.78 -1.21
CA ASN A 135 -9.03 -0.81 -2.20
C ASN A 135 -8.64 0.61 -2.62
N ILE A 136 -7.34 0.89 -2.61
CA ILE A 136 -6.78 2.18 -3.04
C ILE A 136 -5.67 2.04 -4.08
N HIS A 137 -5.01 0.88 -4.15
CA HIS A 137 -4.01 0.57 -5.17
C HIS A 137 -3.91 -0.95 -5.36
N TYR A 138 -3.91 -1.45 -6.58
CA TYR A 138 -3.84 -2.89 -6.86
C TYR A 138 -3.06 -3.21 -8.14
N VAL A 139 -2.65 -4.48 -8.27
CA VAL A 139 -1.94 -4.96 -9.47
C VAL A 139 -2.81 -4.73 -10.72
N GLY A 140 -2.33 -3.91 -11.64
CA GLY A 140 -3.00 -3.62 -12.92
C GLY A 140 -3.86 -2.36 -12.94
N ASP A 141 -3.90 -1.58 -11.85
CA ASP A 141 -4.53 -0.27 -11.85
C ASP A 141 -3.71 0.79 -12.61
N ALA A 142 -4.22 2.03 -12.63
CA ALA A 142 -3.56 3.13 -13.34
C ALA A 142 -2.18 3.46 -12.75
N ILE A 143 -2.02 3.44 -11.43
CA ILE A 143 -0.74 3.73 -10.77
C ILE A 143 0.26 2.62 -11.11
N TRP A 144 -0.15 1.36 -11.02
CA TRP A 144 0.66 0.20 -11.35
C TRP A 144 1.15 0.22 -12.80
N LYS A 145 0.27 0.59 -13.75
CA LYS A 145 0.59 0.65 -15.18
C LYS A 145 1.34 1.91 -15.60
N PHE A 146 1.19 2.98 -14.84
CA PHE A 146 1.92 4.23 -15.05
C PHE A 146 3.43 4.07 -14.82
N ILE A 147 3.78 3.04 -14.05
CA ILE A 147 5.11 2.72 -13.54
C ILE A 147 5.86 1.77 -14.48
#